data_AF-A0A3P8RAL4-F1
#
_entry.id   AF-A0A3P8RAL4-F1
#
_cell.length_a   1.000
_cell.length_b   1.000
_cell.length_c   1.000
_cell.angle_alpha   90.00
_cell.angle_beta   90.00
_cell.angle_gamma   90.00
#
_symmetry.space_group_name_H-M   'P 1'
#
loop_
_entity.id
_entity.type
_entity.pdbx_description
1 polymer ?
#
loop_
_entity_poly.entity_id
_entity_poly.type
_entity_poly.pdbx_seq_one_letter_code
_entity_poly.pdbx_strand_id
1 'polypeptide(L)'
;MAATTAQPMGSLPSGLGICTTAPDIFYIPELVFGGLVWILVASTHVTPPNPLGWVMFVSVFCFVMTFLWMIIFAAGGHKNSSHWAAADFAYHGLAALFFLSAGVDLAIVTLEKKDGDLKIYRTYISAVVFAFVATLLYFIHAILSAIRWKYF
;
A
#
# COMPACT_ATOMS: atom_id res chain seq x y z
N MET A 1 17.69 -30.90 9.25
CA MET A 1 16.55 -30.76 8.34
C MET A 1 15.48 -29.96 9.05
N ALA A 2 15.29 -28.69 8.70
CA ALA A 2 14.21 -27.87 9.23
C ALA A 2 12.94 -28.18 8.43
N ALA A 3 11.90 -28.66 9.10
CA ALA A 3 10.61 -28.95 8.48
C ALA A 3 9.93 -27.62 8.12
N THR A 4 9.82 -27.34 6.82
CA THR A 4 8.95 -26.30 6.29
C THR A 4 7.50 -26.74 6.53
N THR A 5 6.90 -26.31 7.63
CA THR A 5 5.46 -26.49 7.86
C THR A 5 4.72 -25.56 6.90
N ALA A 6 4.42 -26.04 5.70
CA ALA A 6 3.42 -25.44 4.82
C ALA A 6 2.08 -25.48 5.57
N GLN A 7 1.66 -24.33 6.10
CA GLN A 7 0.33 -24.18 6.69
C GLN A 7 -0.74 -24.34 5.59
N PRO A 8 -1.92 -24.89 5.91
CA PRO A 8 -2.99 -25.05 4.94
C PRO A 8 -3.43 -23.67 4.44
N MET A 9 -3.62 -23.53 3.14
CA MET A 9 -3.98 -22.31 2.41
C MET A 9 -5.32 -21.67 2.83
N GLY A 10 -5.97 -22.16 3.89
CA GLY A 10 -7.30 -21.76 4.37
C GLY A 10 -7.35 -21.24 5.83
N SER A 11 -6.20 -21.03 6.48
CA SER A 11 -6.16 -20.36 7.79
C SER A 11 -5.39 -19.05 7.72
N LEU A 12 -6.06 -17.97 8.13
CA LEU A 12 -5.43 -16.67 8.36
C LEU A 12 -4.41 -16.79 9.52
N PRO A 13 -3.13 -16.44 9.29
CA PRO A 13 -2.09 -16.51 10.31
C PRO A 13 -2.26 -15.37 11.33
N SER A 14 -2.03 -15.66 12.60
CA SER A 14 -2.00 -14.67 13.69
C SER A 14 -0.60 -14.61 14.31
N GLY A 15 -0.21 -13.45 14.87
CA GLY A 15 1.11 -13.25 15.47
C GLY A 15 2.25 -12.99 14.48
N LEU A 16 3.47 -13.45 14.79
CA LEU A 16 4.70 -13.19 14.00
C LEU A 16 4.68 -13.79 12.59
N GLY A 17 3.73 -14.70 12.30
CA GLY A 17 3.57 -15.34 10.99
C GLY A 17 3.19 -14.39 9.86
N ILE A 18 2.69 -13.21 10.19
CA ILE A 18 2.34 -12.12 9.25
C ILE A 18 3.56 -11.63 8.46
N CYS A 19 4.77 -11.69 9.04
CA CYS A 19 6.00 -11.32 8.37
C CYS A 19 6.53 -12.41 7.39
N THR A 20 5.86 -13.56 7.31
CA THR A 20 6.39 -14.75 6.62
C THR A 20 5.36 -15.47 5.75
N THR A 21 4.08 -15.11 5.83
CA THR A 21 3.00 -15.81 5.12
C THR A 21 2.34 -14.84 4.14
N ALA A 22 2.36 -15.17 2.84
CA ALA A 22 1.61 -14.40 1.85
C ALA A 22 0.11 -14.59 2.09
N PRO A 23 -0.72 -13.53 2.07
CA PRO A 23 -0.44 -12.18 1.53
C PRO A 23 0.07 -11.14 2.55
N ASP A 24 0.12 -11.45 3.84
CA ASP A 24 0.29 -10.44 4.90
C ASP A 24 1.72 -9.84 4.95
N ILE A 25 2.70 -10.45 4.27
CA ILE A 25 4.06 -9.88 4.08
C ILE A 25 4.05 -8.54 3.33
N PHE A 26 3.01 -8.29 2.52
CA PHE A 26 2.91 -7.10 1.69
C PHE A 26 2.54 -5.83 2.48
N TYR A 27 1.96 -5.96 3.68
CA TYR A 27 1.63 -4.80 4.53
C TYR A 27 2.87 -3.96 4.89
N ILE A 28 4.04 -4.60 5.10
CA ILE A 28 5.27 -3.89 5.48
C ILE A 28 5.79 -3.04 4.30
N PRO A 29 6.05 -3.59 3.10
CA PRO A 29 6.39 -2.79 1.92
C PRO A 29 5.34 -1.73 1.60
N GLU A 30 4.04 -2.04 1.67
CA GLU A 30 2.96 -1.07 1.42
C GLU A 30 3.03 0.13 2.38
N LEU A 31 3.31 -0.12 3.65
CA LEU A 31 3.44 0.92 4.67
C LEU A 31 4.71 1.75 4.48
N VAL A 32 5.82 1.12 4.09
CA VAL A 32 7.08 1.82 3.79
C VAL A 32 6.91 2.70 2.54
N PHE A 33 6.50 2.15 1.41
CA PHE A 33 6.38 2.91 0.17
C PHE A 33 5.24 3.93 0.23
N GLY A 34 4.10 3.55 0.81
CA GLY A 34 3.02 4.49 1.09
C GLY A 34 3.46 5.61 2.03
N GLY A 35 4.27 5.30 3.04
CA GLY A 35 4.87 6.27 3.97
C GLY A 35 5.79 7.28 3.28
N LEU A 36 6.69 6.76 2.44
CA LEU A 36 7.67 7.58 1.72
C LEU A 36 7.00 8.59 0.79
N VAL A 37 5.89 8.23 0.13
CA VAL A 37 5.18 9.13 -0.80
C VAL A 37 4.72 10.40 -0.10
N TRP A 38 3.96 10.32 1.00
CA TRP A 38 3.49 11.52 1.69
C TRP A 38 4.62 12.29 2.38
N ILE A 39 5.67 11.63 2.88
CA ILE A 39 6.83 12.31 3.46
C ILE A 39 7.55 13.16 2.40
N LEU A 40 7.76 12.61 1.21
CA LEU A 40 8.41 13.33 0.11
C LEU A 40 7.55 14.49 -0.39
N VAL A 41 6.25 14.30 -0.54
CA VAL A 41 5.31 15.36 -0.93
C VAL A 41 5.21 16.45 0.15
N ALA A 42 5.21 16.08 1.43
CA ALA A 42 5.22 17.04 2.53
C ALA A 42 6.54 17.84 2.58
N SER A 43 7.67 17.21 2.23
CA SER A 43 8.98 17.88 2.19
C SER A 43 9.07 19.01 1.16
N THR A 44 8.21 19.00 0.14
CA THR A 44 8.09 20.08 -0.86
C THR A 44 7.03 21.12 -0.50
N HIS A 45 6.50 21.08 0.73
CA HIS A 45 5.44 21.97 1.22
C HIS A 45 4.15 21.91 0.38
N VAL A 46 3.89 20.79 -0.30
CA VAL A 46 2.62 20.55 -1.03
C VAL A 46 2.30 21.70 -2.00
N THR A 47 3.30 22.12 -2.78
CA THR A 47 3.15 23.22 -3.74
C THR A 47 3.30 22.71 -5.19
N PRO A 48 2.25 22.81 -6.03
CA PRO A 48 0.94 23.45 -5.79
C PRO A 48 -0.03 22.62 -4.92
N PRO A 49 -0.94 23.25 -4.15
CA PRO A 49 -1.88 22.52 -3.28
C PRO A 49 -2.79 21.54 -4.02
N ASN A 50 -3.17 21.86 -5.26
CA ASN A 50 -3.87 20.96 -6.17
C ASN A 50 -2.94 20.69 -7.35
N PRO A 51 -2.60 19.42 -7.69
CA PRO A 51 -3.15 18.15 -7.20
C PRO A 51 -2.41 17.48 -6.04
N LEU A 52 -1.33 18.06 -5.48
CA LEU A 52 -0.52 17.39 -4.45
C LEU A 52 -1.27 17.11 -3.15
N GLY A 53 -2.30 17.90 -2.82
CA GLY A 53 -3.18 17.63 -1.69
C GLY A 53 -3.94 16.32 -1.83
N TRP A 54 -4.33 15.94 -3.06
CA TRP A 54 -4.94 14.63 -3.33
C TRP A 54 -3.92 13.50 -3.11
N VAL A 55 -2.71 13.65 -3.64
CA VAL A 55 -1.61 12.68 -3.44
C VAL A 55 -1.35 12.46 -1.95
N MET A 56 -1.30 13.55 -1.17
CA MET A 56 -1.08 13.48 0.27
C MET A 56 -2.25 12.81 0.99
N PHE A 57 -3.50 13.16 0.64
CA PHE A 57 -4.68 12.51 1.21
C PHE A 57 -4.69 11.00 0.97
N VAL A 58 -4.52 10.58 -0.29
CA VAL A 58 -4.48 9.16 -0.68
C VAL A 58 -3.41 8.42 0.13
N SER A 59 -2.19 8.95 0.13
CA SER A 59 -1.04 8.29 0.72
C SER A 59 -1.15 8.16 2.24
N VAL A 60 -1.62 9.20 2.94
CA VAL A 60 -1.86 9.16 4.40
C VAL A 60 -3.05 8.26 4.75
N PHE A 61 -4.16 8.36 4.01
CA PHE A 61 -5.35 7.53 4.23
C PHE A 61 -5.02 6.05 4.12
N CYS A 62 -4.37 5.64 3.02
CA CYS A 62 -3.94 4.27 2.83
C CYS A 62 -2.89 3.84 3.87
N PHE A 63 -1.94 4.71 4.25
CA PHE A 63 -0.98 4.39 5.31
C PHE A 63 -1.66 4.04 6.63
N VAL A 64 -2.61 4.87 7.08
CA VAL A 64 -3.36 4.64 8.34
C VAL A 64 -4.21 3.37 8.24
N MET A 65 -4.93 3.19 7.14
CA MET A 65 -5.80 2.03 6.97
C MET A 65 -5.01 0.72 6.88
N THR A 66 -3.90 0.69 6.13
CA THR A 66 -2.98 -0.46 6.05
C THR A 66 -2.36 -0.77 7.42
N PHE A 67 -2.01 0.26 8.20
CA PHE A 67 -1.53 0.08 9.57
C PHE A 67 -2.59 -0.52 10.50
N LEU A 68 -3.84 -0.05 10.42
CA LEU A 68 -4.96 -0.61 11.19
C LEU A 68 -5.24 -2.06 10.79
N TRP A 69 -5.23 -2.38 9.50
CA TRP A 69 -5.37 -3.74 9.01
C TRP A 69 -4.28 -4.66 9.55
N MET A 70 -3.01 -4.22 9.49
CA MET A 70 -1.89 -4.95 10.06
C MET A 70 -2.09 -5.25 11.55
N ILE A 71 -2.58 -4.29 12.34
CA ILE A 71 -2.88 -4.50 13.78
C ILE A 71 -4.03 -5.51 13.98
N ILE A 72 -5.12 -5.37 13.22
CA ILE A 72 -6.30 -6.24 13.35
C ILE A 72 -5.96 -7.70 13.00
N PHE A 73 -5.20 -7.90 11.92
CA PHE A 73 -4.72 -9.23 11.54
C PHE A 73 -3.69 -9.76 12.54
N ALA A 74 -2.78 -8.92 13.06
CA ALA A 74 -1.82 -9.30 14.10
C ALA A 74 -2.49 -9.74 15.41
N ALA A 75 -3.57 -9.06 15.80
CA ALA A 75 -4.37 -9.41 16.97
C ALA A 75 -5.25 -10.66 16.77
N GLY A 76 -5.30 -11.25 15.57
CA GLY A 76 -6.09 -12.45 15.29
C GLY A 76 -7.61 -12.22 15.36
N GLY A 77 -8.08 -10.97 15.22
CA GLY A 77 -9.50 -10.62 15.35
C GLY A 77 -10.40 -11.18 14.24
N HIS A 78 -9.83 -11.77 13.19
CA HIS A 78 -10.50 -12.07 11.92
C HIS A 78 -11.44 -13.31 11.95
N LYS A 79 -11.47 -14.11 13.03
CA LYS A 79 -12.34 -15.31 13.23
C LYS A 79 -12.60 -16.17 11.96
N ASN A 80 -11.63 -16.24 11.06
CA ASN A 80 -11.69 -16.93 9.76
C ASN A 80 -12.98 -16.72 8.92
N SER A 81 -13.61 -15.54 8.96
CA SER A 81 -14.83 -15.27 8.18
C SER A 81 -14.51 -14.83 6.75
N SER A 82 -15.22 -15.40 5.77
CA SER A 82 -15.16 -15.00 4.35
C SER A 82 -15.37 -13.49 4.15
N HIS A 83 -16.13 -12.83 5.03
CA HIS A 83 -16.37 -11.39 5.00
C HIS A 83 -15.09 -10.56 5.22
N TRP A 84 -14.17 -11.02 6.07
CA TRP A 84 -12.89 -10.34 6.29
C TRP A 84 -11.95 -10.48 5.09
N ALA A 85 -11.98 -11.62 4.42
CA ALA A 85 -11.23 -11.83 3.18
C ALA A 85 -11.75 -10.93 2.04
N ALA A 86 -13.08 -10.80 1.91
CA ALA A 86 -13.69 -9.91 0.93
C ALA A 86 -13.41 -8.42 1.22
N ALA A 87 -13.45 -8.01 2.50
CA ALA A 87 -13.14 -6.63 2.91
C ALA A 87 -11.67 -6.27 2.65
N ASP A 88 -10.74 -7.20 2.92
CA ASP A 88 -9.33 -7.04 2.64
C ASP A 88 -9.06 -6.89 1.13
N PHE A 89 -9.66 -7.76 0.30
CA PHE A 89 -9.60 -7.61 -1.16
C PHE A 89 -10.12 -6.26 -1.65
N ALA A 90 -11.30 -5.84 -1.16
CA ALA A 90 -11.91 -4.58 -1.57
C ALA A 90 -11.06 -3.37 -1.18
N TYR A 91 -10.48 -3.39 0.03
CA TYR A 91 -9.58 -2.34 0.49
C TYR A 91 -8.33 -2.24 -0.39
N HIS A 92 -7.63 -3.35 -0.61
CA HIS A 92 -6.38 -3.34 -1.40
C HIS A 92 -6.63 -2.98 -2.86
N GLY A 93 -7.75 -3.44 -3.43
CA GLY A 93 -8.17 -3.03 -4.78
C GLY A 93 -8.43 -1.52 -4.86
N LEU A 94 -9.14 -0.96 -3.89
CA LEU A 94 -9.39 0.48 -3.83
C LEU A 94 -8.10 1.28 -3.60
N ALA A 95 -7.22 0.81 -2.72
CA ALA A 95 -5.92 1.41 -2.45
C ALA A 95 -5.03 1.44 -3.70
N ALA A 96 -5.03 0.37 -4.50
CA ALA A 96 -4.33 0.33 -5.79
C ALA A 96 -4.87 1.40 -6.75
N LEU A 97 -6.19 1.57 -6.86
CA LEU A 97 -6.79 2.62 -7.71
C LEU A 97 -6.46 4.03 -7.21
N PHE A 98 -6.48 4.25 -5.90
CA PHE A 98 -6.12 5.53 -5.30
C PHE A 98 -4.65 5.86 -5.54
N PHE A 99 -3.72 4.92 -5.30
CA PHE A 99 -2.29 5.15 -5.57
C PHE A 99 -2.01 5.32 -7.07
N LEU A 100 -2.75 4.65 -7.95
CA LEU A 100 -2.65 4.88 -9.39
C LEU A 100 -3.06 6.31 -9.76
N SER A 101 -4.19 6.79 -9.21
CA SER A 101 -4.64 8.18 -9.40
C SER A 101 -3.61 9.19 -8.88
N ALA A 102 -3.13 8.99 -7.65
CA ALA A 102 -2.11 9.84 -7.05
C ALA A 102 -0.79 9.82 -7.84
N GLY A 103 -0.39 8.66 -8.37
CA GLY A 103 0.80 8.51 -9.20
C GLY A 103 0.72 9.30 -10.51
N VAL A 104 -0.44 9.32 -11.16
CA VAL A 104 -0.68 10.11 -12.38
C VAL A 104 -0.59 11.61 -12.08
N ASP A 105 -1.25 12.08 -11.02
CA ASP A 105 -1.22 13.49 -10.63
C ASP A 105 0.21 13.94 -10.28
N LEU A 106 0.94 13.10 -9.56
CA LEU A 106 2.32 13.38 -9.18
C LEU A 106 3.25 13.38 -10.40
N ALA A 107 3.00 12.52 -11.40
CA ALA A 107 3.75 12.50 -12.66
C ALA A 107 3.53 13.79 -13.47
N ILE A 108 2.29 14.31 -13.52
CA ILE A 108 1.97 15.59 -14.16
C ILE A 108 2.74 16.73 -13.48
N VAL A 109 2.65 16.84 -12.16
CA VAL A 109 3.38 17.87 -11.38
C VAL A 109 4.89 17.75 -11.58
N THR A 110 5.42 16.52 -11.65
CA THR A 110 6.84 16.28 -11.90
C THR A 110 7.28 16.88 -13.23
N LEU A 111 6.50 16.68 -14.30
CA LEU A 111 6.79 17.24 -15.63
C LEU A 111 6.78 18.77 -15.63
N GLU A 112 5.82 19.38 -14.93
CA GLU A 112 5.75 20.85 -14.78
C GLU A 112 6.96 21.44 -14.02
N LYS A 113 7.60 20.65 -13.15
CA LYS A 113 8.76 21.08 -12.36
C LYS A 113 10.11 20.74 -12.99
N LYS A 114 10.13 20.21 -14.21
CA LYS A 114 11.35 19.78 -14.92
C LYS A 114 12.42 20.87 -15.01
N ASP A 115 12.02 22.09 -15.36
CA ASP A 115 12.95 23.22 -15.54
C ASP A 115 13.11 24.06 -14.26
N GLY A 116 12.55 23.59 -13.14
CA GLY A 116 12.62 24.25 -11.83
C GLY A 116 13.83 23.82 -11.00
N ASP A 117 13.67 23.88 -9.68
CA ASP A 117 14.70 23.43 -8.74
C ASP A 117 14.94 21.91 -8.90
N LEU A 118 16.19 21.57 -9.24
CA LEU A 118 16.62 20.20 -9.54
C LEU A 118 16.51 19.26 -8.33
N LYS A 119 16.61 19.76 -7.10
CA LYS A 119 16.38 18.96 -5.88
C LYS A 119 14.89 18.62 -5.76
N ILE A 120 14.01 19.62 -5.93
CA ILE A 120 12.55 19.41 -5.89
C ILE A 120 12.09 18.45 -6.98
N TYR A 121 12.62 18.63 -8.21
CA TYR A 121 12.32 17.74 -9.32
C TYR A 121 12.70 16.28 -9.04
N ARG A 122 13.89 16.04 -8.49
CA ARG A 122 14.33 14.69 -8.07
C ARG A 122 13.47 14.10 -6.94
N THR A 123 13.06 14.94 -5.99
CA THR A 123 12.11 14.53 -4.94
C THR A 123 10.80 14.06 -5.54
N TYR A 124 10.22 14.80 -6.49
CA TYR A 124 8.99 14.38 -7.15
C TYR A 124 9.17 13.10 -7.98
N ILE A 125 10.28 12.94 -8.72
CA ILE A 125 10.57 11.67 -9.41
C ILE A 125 10.58 10.50 -8.42
N SER A 126 11.27 10.63 -7.29
CA SER A 126 11.33 9.55 -6.29
C SER A 126 9.95 9.22 -5.73
N ALA A 127 9.13 10.24 -5.46
CA ALA A 127 7.77 10.06 -4.97
C ALA A 127 6.86 9.40 -6.02
N VAL A 128 7.01 9.74 -7.31
CA VAL A 128 6.31 9.06 -8.42
C VAL A 128 6.67 7.58 -8.46
N VAL A 129 7.96 7.24 -8.41
CA VAL A 129 8.43 5.84 -8.42
C VAL A 129 7.83 5.08 -7.23
N PHE A 130 7.88 5.65 -6.03
CA PHE A 130 7.31 5.00 -4.85
C PHE A 130 5.78 4.87 -4.91
N ALA A 131 5.06 5.83 -5.49
CA ALA A 131 3.61 5.74 -5.69
C ALA A 131 3.23 4.59 -6.63
N PHE A 132 3.99 4.39 -7.72
CA PHE A 132 3.76 3.25 -8.63
C PHE A 132 4.16 1.91 -8.01
N VAL A 133 5.24 1.87 -7.22
CA VAL A 133 5.60 0.67 -6.46
C VAL A 133 4.50 0.33 -5.45
N ALA A 134 3.99 1.31 -4.71
CA ALA A 134 2.86 1.11 -3.79
C ALA A 134 1.62 0.61 -4.53
N THR A 135 1.30 1.19 -5.70
CA THR A 135 0.20 0.72 -6.57
C THR A 135 0.35 -0.77 -6.91
N LEU A 136 1.55 -1.18 -7.33
CA LEU A 136 1.83 -2.57 -7.69
C LEU A 136 1.70 -3.51 -6.50
N LEU A 137 2.20 -3.10 -5.32
CA LEU A 137 2.11 -3.88 -4.09
C LEU A 137 0.64 -4.10 -3.69
N TYR A 138 -0.15 -3.03 -3.60
CA TYR A 138 -1.59 -3.12 -3.31
C TYR A 138 -2.34 -3.97 -4.33
N PHE A 139 -1.98 -3.87 -5.61
CA PHE A 139 -2.59 -4.68 -6.67
C PHE A 139 -2.26 -6.17 -6.53
N ILE A 140 -1.00 -6.52 -6.26
CA ILE A 140 -0.58 -7.90 -5.99
C ILE A 140 -1.29 -8.44 -4.74
N HIS A 141 -1.37 -7.63 -3.68
CA HIS A 141 -2.09 -8.00 -2.46
C HIS A 141 -3.56 -8.27 -2.76
N ALA A 142 -4.23 -7.41 -3.52
CA ALA A 142 -5.61 -7.63 -3.95
C ALA A 142 -5.77 -8.97 -4.70
N ILE A 143 -4.89 -9.30 -5.65
CA ILE A 143 -4.94 -10.59 -6.36
C ILE A 143 -4.79 -11.76 -5.39
N LEU A 144 -3.81 -11.71 -4.49
CA LEU A 144 -3.58 -12.79 -3.52
C LEU A 144 -4.75 -12.93 -2.54
N SER A 145 -5.36 -11.82 -2.12
CA SER A 145 -6.56 -11.82 -1.27
C SER A 145 -7.79 -12.37 -2.00
N ALA A 146 -7.93 -12.09 -3.30
CA ALA A 146 -8.97 -12.70 -4.15
C ALA A 146 -8.76 -14.21 -4.32
N ILE A 147 -7.51 -14.66 -4.53
CA ILE A 147 -7.17 -16.08 -4.58
C ILE A 147 -7.50 -16.74 -3.24
N ARG A 148 -7.09 -16.14 -2.11
CA ARG A 148 -7.39 -16.60 -0.75
C ARG A 148 -8.90 -16.74 -0.54
N TRP A 149 -9.68 -15.75 -0.96
CA TRP A 149 -11.14 -15.79 -0.85
C TRP A 149 -11.77 -16.99 -1.58
N LYS A 150 -11.23 -17.40 -2.73
CA LYS A 150 -11.76 -18.55 -3.50
C LYS A 150 -11.60 -19.90 -2.79
N TYR A 151 -10.69 -19.99 -1.82
CA TYR A 151 -10.44 -21.22 -1.04
C TYR A 151 -11.15 -21.24 0.33
N PHE A 152 -11.97 -20.22 0.63
CA PHE A 152 -12.92 -20.18 1.75
C PHE A 152 -14.30 -20.69 1.32
#